data_AF-A0A847M1E3-F1
#
_entry.id   AF-A0A847M1E3-F1
#
_cell.length_a   1.000
_cell.length_b   1.000
_cell.length_c   1.000
_cell.angle_alpha   90.00
_cell.angle_beta   90.00
_cell.angle_gamma   90.00
#
_symmetry.space_group_name_H-M   'P 1'
#
loop_
_entity.id
_entity.type
_entity.pdbx_description
1 polymer ?
#
loop_
_entity_poly.entity_id
_entity_poly.type
_entity_poly.pdbx_seq_one_letter_code
_entity_poly.pdbx_strand_id
1 'polypeptide(L)'
;MPLFDYRPHTYETLIYATYYAPRGRQRLYMLGNELSHRYLYANDLIIGIIGAPGSGKSTLVRGLFPGLELTNDDEGTNVRQALIYDFDPEDFFAPHTFHIDVHYELGFRQKWEIADAISHAISHGRRVVIEHFDLIWETLGYNAQIIFGIGEEVIVTRPSVFGPFPEAIKNIVDRTIKYRLMAHSAEDITTMVLERDYNLKRRVLHSDVKHGFVINFPEKPDINIPELEQKVKEIINQNIPIMPVGADHIQIGDESIFCTGIRTHVQNSGQIENFRLVKQLRYHPIFQEYMLIGRVGYEENSGYDQILSNIVEE
;
A
#
# COMPACT_ATOMS: atom_id res chain seq x y z
N MET A 1 12.08 16.69 30.70
CA MET A 1 12.98 15.62 30.20
C MET A 1 13.12 15.78 28.70
N PRO A 2 14.28 15.54 28.09
CA PRO A 2 14.32 15.40 26.63
C PRO A 2 13.32 14.31 26.23
N LEU A 3 12.47 14.60 25.24
CA LEU A 3 11.47 13.65 24.69
C LEU A 3 12.09 12.30 24.31
N PHE A 4 13.40 12.32 24.01
CA PHE A 4 14.23 11.17 23.76
C PHE A 4 15.45 11.23 24.69
N ASP A 5 15.49 10.41 25.75
CA ASP A 5 16.77 10.05 26.40
C ASP A 5 17.51 8.95 25.60
N TYR A 6 16.95 8.61 24.44
CA TYR A 6 17.43 7.60 23.52
C TYR A 6 18.35 8.22 22.45
N ARG A 7 19.61 7.77 22.41
CA ARG A 7 20.56 8.09 21.34
C ARG A 7 20.80 6.82 20.53
N PRO A 8 20.31 6.72 19.28
CA PRO A 8 20.63 5.57 18.44
C PRO A 8 22.15 5.48 18.24
N HIS A 9 22.73 4.32 18.57
CA HIS A 9 24.18 4.07 18.42
C HIS A 9 24.59 3.76 16.97
N THR A 10 23.62 3.56 16.08
CA THR A 10 23.79 3.27 14.65
C THR A 10 22.77 4.08 13.86
N TYR A 11 23.23 4.84 12.88
CA TYR A 11 22.39 5.58 11.94
C TYR A 11 22.55 4.95 10.55
N GLU A 12 21.46 4.43 10.00
CA GLU A 12 21.44 3.91 8.63
C GLU A 12 21.34 5.09 7.66
N THR A 13 22.23 5.14 6.67
CA THR A 13 22.25 6.18 5.64
C THR A 13 21.30 5.86 4.48
N LEU A 14 20.10 5.36 4.78
CA LEU A 14 19.06 5.04 3.79
C LEU A 14 18.28 6.30 3.45
N ILE A 15 18.45 6.78 2.22
CA ILE A 15 17.63 7.89 1.71
C ILE A 15 16.22 7.37 1.40
N TYR A 16 16.10 6.41 0.48
CA TYR A 16 14.88 5.65 0.26
C TYR A 16 15.17 4.32 -0.44
N ALA A 17 14.22 3.39 -0.37
CA ALA A 17 14.14 2.20 -1.20
C ALA A 17 12.71 2.05 -1.75
N THR A 18 12.59 1.45 -2.93
CA THR A 18 11.30 1.27 -3.60
C THR A 18 11.08 -0.20 -3.95
N TYR A 19 9.86 -0.66 -3.70
CA TYR A 19 9.40 -2.02 -4.00
C TYR A 19 8.10 -1.95 -4.79
N TYR A 20 7.87 -2.90 -5.70
CA TYR A 20 6.51 -3.08 -6.22
C TYR A 20 5.58 -3.34 -5.05
N ALA A 21 4.46 -2.62 -5.00
CA ALA A 21 3.45 -2.90 -4.00
C ALA A 21 2.54 -3.99 -4.58
N PRO A 22 2.64 -5.25 -4.12
CA PRO A 22 1.97 -6.35 -4.76
C PRO A 22 0.45 -6.23 -4.59
N ARG A 23 -0.27 -6.79 -5.56
CA ARG A 23 -1.73 -6.94 -5.51
C ARG A 23 -2.11 -8.21 -4.77
N GLY A 24 -3.19 -8.12 -4.00
CA GLY A 24 -3.70 -9.20 -3.18
C GLY A 24 -3.13 -9.19 -1.76
N ARG A 25 -4.00 -9.49 -0.80
CA ARG A 25 -3.74 -9.36 0.64
C ARG A 25 -2.51 -10.15 1.10
N GLN A 26 -2.41 -11.41 0.70
CA GLN A 26 -1.31 -12.30 1.11
C GLN A 26 0.06 -11.82 0.61
N ARG A 27 0.13 -11.35 -0.63
CA ARG A 27 1.40 -10.87 -1.21
C ARG A 27 1.85 -9.59 -0.52
N LEU A 28 0.92 -8.70 -0.18
CA LEU A 28 1.24 -7.48 0.56
C LEU A 28 1.65 -7.79 2.02
N TYR A 29 1.10 -8.82 2.65
CA TYR A 29 1.61 -9.34 3.92
C TYR A 29 3.04 -9.86 3.81
N MET A 30 3.35 -10.63 2.76
CA MET A 30 4.71 -11.13 2.53
C MET A 30 5.69 -9.97 2.34
N LEU A 31 5.34 -8.96 1.54
CA LEU A 31 6.17 -7.77 1.39
C LEU A 31 6.35 -7.06 2.74
N GLY A 32 5.28 -6.82 3.49
CA GLY A 32 5.36 -6.18 4.82
C GLY A 32 6.31 -6.92 5.76
N ASN A 33 6.26 -8.26 5.76
CA ASN A 33 7.15 -9.09 6.58
C ASN A 33 8.62 -9.03 6.13
N GLU A 34 8.88 -8.94 4.82
CA GLU A 34 10.23 -8.72 4.32
C GLU A 34 10.77 -7.34 4.69
N LEU A 35 9.93 -6.31 4.60
CA LEU A 35 10.27 -4.94 4.94
C LEU A 35 10.52 -4.76 6.45
N SER A 36 9.74 -5.44 7.30
CA SER A 36 9.95 -5.40 8.75
C SER A 36 11.31 -5.98 9.12
N HIS A 37 11.67 -7.13 8.57
CA HIS A 37 12.99 -7.74 8.80
C HIS A 37 14.15 -6.92 8.24
N ARG A 38 13.94 -6.20 7.14
CA ARG A 38 15.00 -5.45 6.47
C ARG A 38 15.24 -4.08 7.10
N TYR A 39 14.19 -3.38 7.52
CA TYR A 39 14.27 -1.96 7.83
C TYR A 39 13.86 -1.58 9.25
N LEU A 40 13.06 -2.39 9.96
CA LEU A 40 12.66 -2.04 11.33
C LEU A 40 13.72 -2.45 12.34
N TYR A 41 14.11 -1.50 13.18
CA TYR A 41 14.93 -1.75 14.35
C TYR A 41 14.06 -1.90 15.59
N ALA A 42 14.55 -2.66 16.56
CA ALA A 42 13.86 -2.89 17.84
C ALA A 42 13.55 -1.58 18.59
N ASN A 43 14.32 -0.53 18.34
CA ASN A 43 14.27 0.78 18.98
C ASN A 43 13.63 1.88 18.10
N ASP A 44 13.05 1.53 16.95
CA ASP A 44 12.16 2.45 16.25
C ASP A 44 10.87 2.59 17.08
N LEU A 45 10.66 3.78 17.64
CA LEU A 45 9.48 4.17 18.40
C LEU A 45 8.43 4.81 17.49
N ILE A 46 8.81 5.54 16.44
CA ILE A 46 7.86 6.20 15.54
C ILE A 46 7.97 5.61 14.14
N ILE A 47 6.87 4.98 13.69
CA ILE A 47 6.74 4.43 12.35
C ILE A 47 5.60 5.15 11.65
N GLY A 48 5.92 5.95 10.63
CA GLY A 48 4.94 6.63 9.82
C GLY A 48 4.46 5.76 8.66
N ILE A 49 3.14 5.75 8.42
CA ILE A 49 2.53 5.11 7.25
C ILE A 49 1.77 6.18 6.48
N ILE A 50 2.06 6.31 5.19
CA ILE A 50 1.46 7.32 4.30
C ILE A 50 0.88 6.64 3.08
N GLY A 51 -0.35 6.98 2.72
CA GLY A 51 -1.01 6.43 1.53
C GLY A 51 -2.48 6.81 1.45
N ALA A 52 -3.01 6.92 0.24
CA ALA A 52 -4.42 7.21 0.01
C ALA A 52 -5.34 6.07 0.52
N PRO A 53 -6.65 6.32 0.71
CA PRO A 53 -7.63 5.25 0.90
C PRO A 53 -7.57 4.19 -0.20
N GLY A 54 -7.76 2.91 0.14
CA GLY A 54 -7.71 1.80 -0.83
C GLY A 54 -6.30 1.37 -1.30
N SER A 55 -5.24 2.07 -0.85
CA SER A 55 -3.85 1.72 -1.18
C SER A 55 -3.37 0.40 -0.56
N GLY A 56 -3.97 0.00 0.57
CA GLY A 56 -3.59 -1.20 1.32
C GLY A 56 -2.75 -0.91 2.57
N LYS A 57 -2.80 0.31 3.13
CA LYS A 57 -2.09 0.69 4.37
C LYS A 57 -2.28 -0.31 5.52
N SER A 58 -3.52 -0.57 5.92
CA SER A 58 -3.89 -1.50 7.00
C SER A 58 -3.34 -2.91 6.73
N THR A 59 -3.35 -3.35 5.47
CA THR A 59 -2.76 -4.63 5.06
C THR A 59 -1.24 -4.61 5.16
N LEU A 60 -0.59 -3.53 4.73
CA LEU A 60 0.86 -3.36 4.89
C LEU A 60 1.26 -3.34 6.38
N VAL A 61 0.52 -2.62 7.23
CA VAL A 61 0.76 -2.56 8.68
C VAL A 61 0.68 -3.96 9.32
N ARG A 62 -0.34 -4.76 8.97
CA ARG A 62 -0.45 -6.15 9.45
C ARG A 62 0.71 -7.05 8.98
N GLY A 63 1.27 -6.77 7.81
CA GLY A 63 2.48 -7.45 7.32
C GLY A 63 3.74 -7.00 8.08
N LEU A 64 3.86 -5.69 8.36
CA LEU A 64 4.99 -5.12 9.09
C LEU A 64 5.01 -5.53 10.57
N PHE A 65 3.83 -5.59 11.19
CA PHE A 65 3.62 -5.90 12.60
C PHE A 65 2.54 -6.99 12.76
N PRO A 66 2.88 -8.26 12.50
CA PRO A 66 1.94 -9.37 12.69
C PRO A 66 1.40 -9.40 14.12
N GLY A 67 0.07 -9.46 14.27
CA GLY A 67 -0.61 -9.48 15.57
C GLY A 67 -0.88 -8.10 16.19
N LEU A 68 -0.46 -7.00 15.56
CA LEU A 68 -0.84 -5.65 16.01
C LEU A 68 -2.33 -5.41 15.79
N GLU A 69 -3.02 -4.99 16.85
CA GLU A 69 -4.42 -4.56 16.76
C GLU A 69 -4.49 -3.14 16.17
N LEU A 70 -5.27 -2.98 15.10
CA LEU A 70 -5.50 -1.68 14.47
C LEU A 70 -6.72 -1.00 15.11
N THR A 71 -6.58 0.30 15.38
CA THR A 71 -7.60 1.15 16.02
C THR A 71 -8.84 1.34 15.17
N ASN A 72 -8.67 1.35 13.86
CA ASN A 72 -9.74 1.28 12.89
C ASN A 72 -9.36 0.19 11.89
N ASP A 73 -10.04 -0.94 11.94
CA ASP A 73 -9.92 -1.91 10.87
C ASP A 73 -10.96 -1.54 9.81
N ASP A 74 -10.51 -1.58 8.57
CA ASP A 74 -11.30 -1.30 7.37
C ASP A 74 -12.68 -2.00 7.37
N GLU A 75 -12.84 -3.10 8.10
CA GLU A 75 -14.10 -3.86 8.27
C GLU A 75 -15.19 -3.19 9.14
N GLY A 76 -14.93 -2.03 9.76
CA GLY A 76 -15.95 -1.22 10.44
C GLY A 76 -16.52 -1.84 11.73
N THR A 77 -15.87 -2.88 12.25
CA THR A 77 -16.31 -3.63 13.44
C THR A 77 -15.75 -3.12 14.76
N ASN A 78 -14.68 -2.31 14.73
CA ASN A 78 -14.06 -1.73 15.93
C ASN A 78 -14.33 -0.23 16.05
N VAL A 79 -15.37 0.13 16.82
CA VAL A 79 -15.64 1.50 17.28
C VAL A 79 -15.02 1.71 18.68
N ARG A 80 -13.87 1.08 18.96
CA ARG A 80 -13.18 1.26 20.24
C ARG A 80 -12.21 2.42 20.12
N GLN A 81 -12.25 3.32 21.10
CA GLN A 81 -11.26 4.36 21.29
C GLN A 81 -9.85 3.75 21.24
N ALA A 82 -8.91 4.42 20.57
CA ALA A 82 -7.54 3.94 20.49
C ALA A 82 -6.92 3.77 21.90
N LEU A 83 -6.35 2.58 22.16
CA LEU A 83 -5.77 2.22 23.46
C LEU A 83 -4.69 3.19 23.95
N ILE A 84 -4.07 3.94 23.03
CA ILE A 84 -3.03 4.91 23.35
C ILE A 84 -3.52 6.06 24.24
N TYR A 85 -4.82 6.39 24.20
CA TYR A 85 -5.37 7.48 25.00
C TYR A 85 -5.53 7.14 26.48
N ASP A 86 -5.69 5.85 26.78
CA ASP A 86 -5.85 5.34 28.14
C ASP A 86 -4.55 4.68 28.64
N PHE A 87 -3.44 4.91 27.95
CA PHE A 87 -2.14 4.34 28.30
C PHE A 87 -1.66 4.88 29.64
N ASP A 88 -1.49 3.98 30.60
CA ASP A 88 -0.82 4.24 31.88
C ASP A 88 0.54 3.51 31.88
N PRO A 89 1.67 4.22 32.06
CA PRO A 89 2.98 3.58 32.14
C PRO A 89 3.15 2.61 33.31
N GLU A 90 2.35 2.73 34.37
CA GLU A 90 2.35 1.83 35.52
C GLU A 90 1.55 0.53 35.28
N ASP A 91 0.75 0.45 34.21
CA ASP A 91 0.04 -0.77 33.85
C ASP A 91 1.03 -1.82 33.29
N PHE A 92 1.21 -2.90 34.04
CA PHE A 92 2.06 -4.02 33.69
C PHE A 92 1.63 -4.72 32.39
N PHE A 93 0.35 -4.66 32.04
CA PHE A 93 -0.20 -5.29 30.85
C PHE A 93 -0.33 -4.33 29.66
N ALA A 94 0.15 -3.09 29.79
CA ALA A 94 0.09 -2.11 28.73
C ALA A 94 0.84 -2.58 27.47
N PRO A 95 0.27 -2.37 26.26
CA PRO A 95 0.94 -2.70 25.01
C PRO A 95 2.31 -2.03 24.87
N HIS A 96 3.24 -2.72 24.20
CA HIS A 96 4.54 -2.14 23.82
C HIS A 96 4.51 -1.42 22.46
N THR A 97 3.50 -1.70 21.65
CA THR A 97 3.30 -1.07 20.34
C THR A 97 1.84 -0.67 20.21
N PHE A 98 1.63 0.60 19.93
CA PHE A 98 0.31 1.16 19.64
C PHE A 98 0.17 1.39 18.14
N HIS A 99 -1.06 1.28 17.66
CA HIS A 99 -1.47 1.75 16.35
C HIS A 99 -2.33 3.00 16.51
N ILE A 100 -2.28 3.93 15.56
CA ILE A 100 -3.23 5.02 15.46
C ILE A 100 -3.43 5.41 13.98
N ASP A 101 -4.68 5.65 13.58
CA ASP A 101 -5.00 6.29 12.31
C ASP A 101 -5.39 7.74 12.57
N VAL A 102 -4.50 8.67 12.24
CA VAL A 102 -4.70 10.11 12.52
C VAL A 102 -5.91 10.65 11.77
N HIS A 103 -6.16 10.23 10.53
CA HIS A 103 -7.29 10.72 9.75
C HIS A 103 -8.62 10.34 10.42
N TYR A 104 -8.71 9.11 10.92
CA TYR A 104 -9.87 8.64 11.67
C TYR A 104 -10.05 9.37 13.00
N GLU A 105 -8.98 9.48 13.81
CA GLU A 105 -9.03 10.09 15.14
C GLU A 105 -9.36 11.59 15.11
N LEU A 106 -8.98 12.31 14.04
CA LEU A 106 -9.37 13.70 13.84
C LEU A 106 -10.89 13.90 13.71
N GLY A 107 -11.66 12.85 13.46
CA GLY A 107 -13.13 12.88 13.54
C GLY A 107 -13.68 13.01 14.96
N PHE A 108 -12.86 12.73 15.99
CA PHE A 108 -13.28 12.63 17.39
C PHE A 108 -12.47 13.50 18.34
N ARG A 109 -11.21 13.78 18.03
CA ARG A 109 -10.26 14.49 18.90
C ARG A 109 -9.54 15.62 18.19
N GLN A 110 -9.12 16.61 18.97
CA GLN A 110 -8.30 17.69 18.46
C GLN A 110 -6.89 17.19 18.17
N LYS A 111 -6.26 17.77 17.14
CA LYS A 111 -4.91 17.40 16.67
C LYS A 111 -3.85 17.37 17.79
N TRP A 112 -3.93 18.31 18.73
CA TRP A 112 -3.00 18.38 19.86
C TRP A 112 -3.21 17.25 20.88
N GLU A 113 -4.44 16.80 21.11
CA GLU A 113 -4.74 15.65 22.00
C GLU A 113 -4.11 14.37 21.44
N ILE A 114 -4.16 14.20 20.11
CA ILE A 114 -3.54 13.09 19.40
C ILE A 114 -2.01 13.14 19.58
N ALA A 115 -1.41 14.32 19.36
CA ALA A 115 0.02 14.52 19.50
C ALA A 115 0.53 14.29 20.95
N ASP A 116 -0.25 14.71 21.95
CA ASP A 116 0.06 14.51 23.36
C ASP A 116 0.03 13.01 23.73
N ALA A 117 -0.97 12.26 23.28
CA ALA A 117 -1.04 10.81 23.51
C ALA A 117 0.13 10.05 22.87
N ILE A 118 0.48 10.41 21.62
CA ILE A 118 1.63 9.86 20.91
C ILE A 118 2.92 10.17 21.68
N SER A 119 3.13 11.43 22.06
CA SER A 119 4.33 11.87 22.79
C SER A 119 4.42 11.23 24.17
N HIS A 120 3.30 11.06 24.86
CA HIS A 120 3.23 10.37 26.15
C HIS A 120 3.70 8.91 26.03
N ALA A 121 3.16 8.16 25.06
CA ALA A 121 3.58 6.78 24.80
C ALA A 121 5.09 6.68 24.47
N ILE A 122 5.57 7.53 23.56
CA ILE A 122 6.98 7.55 23.13
C ILE A 122 7.92 7.87 24.30
N SER A 123 7.57 8.85 25.14
CA SER A 123 8.38 9.24 26.30
C SER A 123 8.56 8.12 27.33
N HIS A 124 7.68 7.10 27.29
CA HIS A 124 7.76 5.89 28.10
C HIS A 124 8.28 4.67 27.32
N GLY A 125 8.98 4.91 26.20
CA GLY A 125 9.63 3.87 25.39
C GLY A 125 8.65 2.97 24.64
N ARG A 126 7.40 3.41 24.42
CA ARG A 126 6.41 2.66 23.65
C ARG A 126 6.49 3.04 22.18
N ARG A 127 6.40 2.03 21.31
CA ARG A 127 6.34 2.24 19.86
C ARG A 127 4.94 2.67 19.44
N VAL A 128 4.84 3.55 18.46
CA VAL A 128 3.60 4.00 17.84
C VAL A 128 3.71 3.89 16.31
N VAL A 129 2.81 3.12 15.71
CA VAL A 129 2.61 3.02 14.26
C VAL A 129 1.48 3.97 13.88
N ILE A 130 1.79 4.95 13.04
CA ILE A 130 0.92 6.11 12.78
C ILE A 130 0.52 6.10 11.29
N GLU A 131 -0.73 5.76 11.00
CA GLU A 131 -1.32 5.98 9.67
C GLU A 131 -1.70 7.45 9.46
N HIS A 132 -1.53 7.91 8.22
CA HIS A 132 -1.66 9.31 7.82
C HIS A 132 -0.69 10.20 8.61
N PHE A 133 0.56 9.76 8.73
CA PHE A 133 1.61 10.48 9.47
C PHE A 133 1.86 11.91 8.95
N ASP A 134 1.65 12.13 7.65
CA ASP A 134 1.66 13.44 7.00
C ASP A 134 0.71 14.45 7.68
N LEU A 135 -0.36 13.97 8.33
CA LEU A 135 -1.30 14.85 9.01
C LEU A 135 -0.81 15.31 10.38
N ILE A 136 0.09 14.61 11.07
CA ILE A 136 0.40 14.89 12.50
C ILE A 136 1.82 15.37 12.77
N TRP A 137 2.79 15.08 11.89
CA TRP A 137 4.21 15.26 12.18
C TRP A 137 4.61 16.70 12.55
N GLU A 138 4.02 17.71 11.91
CA GLU A 138 4.27 19.13 12.26
C GLU A 138 3.85 19.44 13.70
N THR A 139 2.75 18.85 14.18
CA THR A 139 2.25 19.06 15.54
C THR A 139 3.07 18.29 16.57
N LEU A 140 3.64 17.15 16.20
CA LEU A 140 4.64 16.45 17.02
C LEU A 140 5.94 17.26 17.14
N GLY A 141 6.29 18.03 16.09
CA GLY A 141 7.53 18.82 16.04
C GLY A 141 8.78 17.99 15.73
N TYR A 142 8.61 16.73 15.31
CA TYR A 142 9.68 15.83 14.89
C TYR A 142 9.18 14.82 13.85
N ASN A 143 10.11 14.26 13.08
CA ASN A 143 9.81 13.28 12.04
C ASN A 143 9.79 11.85 12.62
N ALA A 144 9.24 10.89 11.86
CA ALA A 144 9.29 9.47 12.21
C ALA A 144 10.72 8.92 12.04
N GLN A 145 11.06 7.83 12.74
CA GLN A 145 12.36 7.18 12.53
C GLN A 145 12.40 6.42 11.21
N ILE A 146 11.24 5.99 10.73
CA ILE A 146 11.03 5.33 9.45
C ILE A 146 9.64 5.62 8.93
N ILE A 147 9.51 5.82 7.62
CA ILE A 147 8.24 6.01 6.93
C ILE A 147 8.08 4.97 5.83
N PHE A 148 6.89 4.38 5.77
CA PHE A 148 6.43 3.55 4.67
C PHE A 148 5.34 4.32 3.89
N GLY A 149 5.63 4.65 2.63
CA GLY A 149 4.66 5.21 1.69
C GLY A 149 4.09 4.12 0.80
N ILE A 150 2.77 4.03 0.63
CA ILE A 150 2.14 3.07 -0.28
C ILE A 150 1.26 3.77 -1.32
N GLY A 151 1.68 3.68 -2.57
CA GLY A 151 0.94 4.10 -3.77
C GLY A 151 0.95 2.97 -4.79
N GLU A 152 1.43 3.24 -6.01
CA GLU A 152 1.74 2.16 -6.95
C GLU A 152 2.85 1.23 -6.47
N GLU A 153 3.83 1.80 -5.79
CA GLU A 153 4.98 1.14 -5.19
C GLU A 153 4.98 1.42 -3.67
N VAL A 154 5.72 0.59 -2.92
CA VAL A 154 6.01 0.85 -1.51
C VAL A 154 7.37 1.55 -1.43
N ILE A 155 7.37 2.74 -0.85
CA ILE A 155 8.56 3.54 -0.57
C ILE A 155 8.91 3.34 0.91
N VAL A 156 10.17 3.06 1.20
CA VAL A 156 10.70 2.99 2.56
C VAL A 156 11.76 4.06 2.71
N THR A 157 11.69 4.87 3.75
CA THR A 157 12.68 5.92 4.01
C THR A 157 12.93 6.12 5.49
N ARG A 158 14.16 6.49 5.85
CA ARG A 158 14.52 6.97 7.17
C ARG A 158 14.79 8.46 7.08
N PRO A 159 13.81 9.32 7.39
CA PRO A 159 13.97 10.74 7.18
C PRO A 159 15.01 11.33 8.15
N SER A 160 15.69 12.35 7.67
CA SER A 160 16.59 13.20 8.46
C SER A 160 15.99 14.60 8.62
N VAL A 161 16.72 15.51 9.26
CA VAL A 161 16.37 16.94 9.26
C VAL A 161 16.35 17.55 7.85
N PHE A 162 17.01 16.90 6.88
CA PHE A 162 17.00 17.28 5.46
C PHE A 162 15.93 16.51 4.66
N GLY A 163 15.09 15.72 5.32
CA GLY A 163 14.07 14.91 4.68
C GLY A 163 14.52 13.47 4.34
N PRO A 164 13.73 12.77 3.50
CA PRO A 164 12.54 13.28 2.84
C PRO A 164 11.41 13.62 3.81
N PHE A 165 10.71 14.72 3.53
CA PHE A 165 9.57 15.16 4.35
C PHE A 165 8.31 14.33 4.04
N PRO A 166 7.43 14.11 5.03
CA PRO A 166 6.18 13.36 4.84
C PRO A 166 5.35 13.82 3.65
N GLU A 167 5.28 15.13 3.37
CA GLU A 167 4.56 15.71 2.23
C GLU A 167 5.11 15.25 0.88
N ALA A 168 6.43 15.15 0.75
CA ALA A 168 7.06 14.71 -0.49
C ALA A 168 6.69 13.25 -0.79
N ILE A 169 6.66 12.41 0.24
CA ILE A 169 6.22 11.02 0.15
C ILE A 169 4.74 10.96 -0.22
N LYS A 170 3.90 11.74 0.48
CA LYS A 170 2.46 11.86 0.25
C LYS A 170 2.13 12.20 -1.21
N ASN A 171 2.79 13.22 -1.76
CA ASN A 171 2.58 13.67 -3.14
C ASN A 171 2.84 12.56 -4.16
N ILE A 172 3.85 11.72 -3.92
CA ILE A 172 4.19 10.63 -4.83
C ILE A 172 3.18 9.49 -4.73
N VAL A 173 2.83 9.07 -3.52
CA VAL A 173 1.89 7.96 -3.33
C VAL A 173 0.49 8.32 -3.81
N ASP A 174 0.05 9.56 -3.58
CA ASP A 174 -1.24 10.07 -4.05
C ASP A 174 -1.29 10.21 -5.58
N ARG A 175 -0.19 10.64 -6.21
CA ARG A 175 -0.14 10.71 -7.68
C ARG A 175 -0.16 9.31 -8.32
N THR A 176 0.53 8.36 -7.71
CA THR A 176 0.75 7.03 -8.32
C THR A 176 -0.35 6.02 -8.00
N ILE A 177 -1.16 6.23 -6.95
CA ILE A 177 -2.22 5.29 -6.55
C ILE A 177 -3.19 4.97 -7.69
N LYS A 178 -3.50 5.93 -8.57
CA LYS A 178 -4.36 5.72 -9.74
C LYS A 178 -3.89 4.53 -10.60
N TYR A 179 -2.59 4.37 -10.79
CA TYR A 179 -2.02 3.27 -11.58
C TYR A 179 -2.18 1.93 -10.88
N ARG A 180 -2.10 1.90 -9.54
CA ARG A 180 -2.38 0.70 -8.74
C ARG A 180 -3.81 0.22 -8.97
N LEU A 181 -4.78 1.12 -8.80
CA LEU A 181 -6.20 0.84 -8.91
C LEU A 181 -6.57 0.39 -10.33
N MET A 182 -6.08 1.11 -11.35
CA MET A 182 -6.28 0.75 -12.76
C MET A 182 -5.66 -0.62 -13.08
N ALA A 183 -4.42 -0.87 -12.66
CA ALA A 183 -3.74 -2.12 -12.99
C ALA A 183 -4.42 -3.33 -12.37
N HIS A 184 -4.83 -3.24 -11.11
CA HIS A 184 -5.56 -4.31 -10.42
C HIS A 184 -6.93 -4.57 -11.07
N SER A 185 -7.66 -3.50 -11.40
CA SER A 185 -8.97 -3.64 -12.05
C SER A 185 -8.84 -4.23 -13.46
N ALA A 186 -7.84 -3.80 -14.21
CA ALA A 186 -7.56 -4.35 -15.54
C ALA A 186 -7.10 -5.82 -15.48
N GLU A 187 -6.34 -6.20 -14.45
CA GLU A 187 -5.93 -7.58 -14.18
C GLU A 187 -7.13 -8.49 -13.91
N ASP A 188 -8.05 -8.07 -13.04
CA ASP A 188 -9.24 -8.84 -12.70
C ASP A 188 -10.21 -8.95 -13.90
N ILE A 189 -10.43 -7.87 -14.67
CA ILE A 189 -11.23 -7.93 -15.91
C ILE A 189 -10.58 -8.86 -16.95
N THR A 190 -9.25 -8.80 -17.11
CA THR A 190 -8.54 -9.69 -18.04
C THR A 190 -8.67 -11.14 -17.60
N THR A 191 -8.55 -11.41 -16.30
CA THR A 191 -8.73 -12.73 -15.72
C THR A 191 -10.15 -13.26 -15.94
N MET A 192 -11.17 -12.41 -15.73
CA MET A 192 -12.57 -12.75 -16.01
C MET A 192 -12.79 -13.19 -17.46
N VAL A 193 -12.25 -12.45 -18.44
CA VAL A 193 -12.36 -12.81 -19.85
C VAL A 193 -11.59 -14.09 -20.18
N LEU A 194 -10.40 -14.29 -19.59
CA LEU A 194 -9.61 -15.51 -19.74
C LEU A 194 -10.37 -16.75 -19.23
N GLU A 195 -11.04 -16.64 -18.10
CA GLU A 195 -11.82 -17.72 -17.52
C GLU A 195 -13.07 -18.02 -18.35
N ARG A 196 -13.82 -16.98 -18.73
CA ARG A 196 -15.08 -17.10 -19.46
C ARG A 196 -14.91 -17.59 -20.90
N ASP A 197 -13.93 -17.05 -21.62
CA ASP A 197 -13.82 -17.24 -23.07
C ASP A 197 -12.71 -18.21 -23.47
N TYR A 198 -11.69 -18.40 -22.63
CA TYR A 198 -10.54 -19.27 -22.91
C TYR A 198 -10.44 -20.47 -21.94
N ASN A 199 -11.34 -20.57 -20.96
CA ASN A 199 -11.33 -21.63 -19.93
C ASN A 199 -9.99 -21.72 -19.16
N LEU A 200 -9.30 -20.60 -19.02
CA LEU A 200 -8.01 -20.51 -18.33
C LEU A 200 -8.23 -20.03 -16.89
N LYS A 201 -8.41 -20.98 -15.99
CA LYS A 201 -8.60 -20.70 -14.56
C LYS A 201 -7.34 -20.14 -13.92
N ARG A 202 -7.54 -19.16 -13.05
CA ARG A 202 -6.49 -18.50 -12.27
C ARG A 202 -5.61 -19.50 -11.52
N ARG A 203 -4.28 -19.45 -11.76
CA ARG A 203 -3.27 -19.92 -10.81
C ARG A 203 -2.56 -18.70 -10.23
N VAL A 204 -2.37 -18.68 -8.92
CA VAL A 204 -1.99 -17.51 -8.10
C VAL A 204 -0.48 -17.20 -8.25
N LEU A 205 -0.03 -16.83 -9.45
CA LEU A 205 1.32 -16.29 -9.66
C LEU A 205 1.20 -15.05 -10.53
N HIS A 206 1.15 -13.91 -9.86
CA HIS A 206 1.17 -12.60 -10.48
C HIS A 206 2.54 -11.98 -10.20
N SER A 207 3.15 -11.39 -11.23
CA SER A 207 4.30 -10.50 -11.05
C SER A 207 3.88 -9.06 -11.37
N ASP A 208 4.56 -8.10 -10.75
CA ASP A 208 4.19 -6.70 -10.88
C ASP A 208 5.13 -5.99 -11.85
N VAL A 209 4.55 -5.14 -12.70
CA VAL A 209 5.28 -4.24 -13.60
C VAL A 209 4.72 -2.84 -13.42
N LYS A 210 5.58 -1.82 -13.51
CA LYS A 210 5.17 -0.42 -13.32
C LYS A 210 4.10 0.03 -14.32
N HIS A 211 2.93 0.43 -13.87
CA HIS A 211 1.75 0.77 -14.67
C HIS A 211 1.16 -0.44 -15.40
N GLY A 212 1.12 -1.60 -14.74
CA GLY A 212 0.57 -2.82 -15.35
C GLY A 212 0.58 -4.03 -14.44
N PHE A 213 0.24 -5.18 -15.02
CA PHE A 213 0.14 -6.45 -14.34
C PHE A 213 0.73 -7.57 -15.20
N VAL A 214 1.00 -8.70 -14.58
CA VAL A 214 1.47 -9.91 -15.26
C VAL A 214 0.68 -11.11 -14.78
N ILE A 215 0.16 -11.89 -15.72
CA ILE A 215 -0.48 -13.19 -15.47
C ILE A 215 0.46 -14.27 -15.96
N ASN A 216 0.88 -15.16 -15.06
CA ASN A 216 1.78 -16.26 -15.38
C ASN A 216 1.01 -17.54 -15.71
N PHE A 217 1.53 -18.30 -16.68
CA PHE A 217 1.04 -19.60 -17.10
C PHE A 217 2.19 -20.62 -17.05
N PRO A 218 1.99 -21.81 -16.46
CA PRO A 218 3.02 -22.85 -16.41
C PRO A 218 3.34 -23.43 -17.80
N GLU A 219 2.36 -23.41 -18.70
CA GLU A 219 2.48 -23.84 -20.09
C GLU A 219 2.03 -22.71 -21.00
N LYS A 220 2.45 -22.74 -22.27
CA LYS A 220 2.07 -21.70 -23.24
C LYS A 220 0.55 -21.80 -23.50
N PRO A 221 -0.25 -20.82 -23.08
CA PRO A 221 -1.69 -20.88 -23.32
C PRO A 221 -2.01 -20.58 -24.79
N ASP A 222 -3.09 -21.19 -25.29
CA ASP A 222 -3.63 -20.91 -26.62
C ASP A 222 -4.58 -19.71 -26.56
N ILE A 223 -4.03 -18.50 -26.70
CA ILE A 223 -4.77 -17.24 -26.58
C ILE A 223 -4.45 -16.35 -27.79
N ASN A 224 -5.49 -15.84 -28.43
CA ASN A 224 -5.38 -14.74 -29.37
C ASN A 224 -5.30 -13.41 -28.61
N ILE A 225 -4.08 -12.91 -28.35
CA ILE A 225 -3.85 -11.70 -27.55
C ILE A 225 -4.57 -10.46 -28.14
N PRO A 226 -4.52 -10.18 -29.46
CA PRO A 226 -5.32 -9.10 -30.05
C PRO A 226 -6.83 -9.18 -29.75
N GLU A 227 -7.40 -10.38 -29.83
CA GLU A 227 -8.83 -10.61 -29.53
C GLU A 227 -9.12 -10.41 -28.03
N LEU A 228 -8.28 -10.97 -27.15
CA LEU A 228 -8.39 -10.78 -25.70
C LEU A 228 -8.34 -9.30 -25.33
N GLU A 229 -7.39 -8.54 -25.89
CA GLU A 229 -7.27 -7.10 -25.63
C GLU A 229 -8.55 -6.36 -26.05
N GLN A 230 -9.12 -6.72 -27.20
CA GLN A 230 -10.33 -6.09 -27.72
C GLN A 230 -11.54 -6.37 -26.80
N LYS A 231 -11.72 -7.61 -26.34
CA LYS A 231 -12.79 -7.99 -25.40
C LYS A 231 -12.67 -7.25 -24.07
N VAL A 232 -11.46 -7.10 -23.53
CA VAL A 232 -11.23 -6.34 -22.30
C VAL A 232 -11.54 -4.85 -22.51
N LYS A 233 -11.12 -4.28 -23.65
CA LYS A 233 -11.44 -2.89 -24.00
C LYS A 233 -12.94 -2.64 -24.13
N GLU A 234 -13.70 -3.60 -24.66
CA GLU A 234 -15.16 -3.49 -24.74
C GLU A 234 -15.80 -3.37 -23.35
N ILE A 235 -15.33 -4.16 -22.38
CA ILE A 235 -15.80 -4.07 -20.99
C ILE A 235 -15.41 -2.74 -20.34
N ILE A 236 -14.19 -2.26 -20.58
CA ILE A 236 -13.71 -0.94 -20.12
C ILE A 236 -14.60 0.18 -20.69
N ASN A 237 -14.89 0.13 -22.00
CA ASN A 237 -15.70 1.14 -22.69
C ASN A 237 -17.17 1.14 -22.26
N GLN A 238 -17.69 0.03 -21.75
CA GLN A 238 -19.04 -0.02 -21.17
C GLN A 238 -19.13 0.73 -19.82
N ASN A 239 -17.99 1.07 -19.20
CA ASN A 239 -17.93 1.80 -17.94
C ASN A 239 -18.79 1.18 -16.82
N ILE A 240 -18.67 -0.13 -16.65
CA ILE A 240 -19.45 -0.89 -15.67
C ILE A 240 -18.91 -0.68 -14.25
N PRO A 241 -19.77 -0.65 -13.22
CA PRO A 241 -19.34 -0.53 -11.82
C PRO A 241 -18.50 -1.73 -11.37
N ILE A 242 -17.50 -1.45 -10.53
CA ILE A 242 -16.68 -2.43 -9.81
C ILE A 242 -16.87 -2.19 -8.32
N MET A 243 -17.40 -3.18 -7.61
CA MET A 243 -17.77 -3.03 -6.19
C MET A 243 -17.24 -4.19 -5.33
N PRO A 244 -16.77 -3.93 -4.10
CA PRO A 244 -16.43 -5.01 -3.17
C PRO A 244 -17.67 -5.80 -2.76
N VAL A 245 -17.55 -7.13 -2.67
CA VAL A 245 -18.58 -8.04 -2.16
C VAL A 245 -17.96 -8.96 -1.12
N GLY A 246 -18.40 -8.82 0.13
CA GLY A 246 -17.84 -9.61 1.24
C GLY A 246 -16.36 -9.30 1.48
N ALA A 247 -15.59 -10.33 1.85
CA ALA A 247 -14.19 -10.17 2.26
C ALA A 247 -13.17 -10.49 1.15
N ASP A 248 -13.60 -11.17 0.08
CA ASP A 248 -12.71 -11.78 -0.90
C ASP A 248 -13.31 -11.85 -2.32
N HIS A 249 -14.38 -11.12 -2.59
CA HIS A 249 -14.97 -11.02 -3.93
C HIS A 249 -15.18 -9.56 -4.34
N ILE A 250 -15.20 -9.33 -5.64
CA ILE A 250 -15.67 -8.11 -6.26
C ILE A 250 -16.79 -8.45 -7.25
N GLN A 251 -17.67 -7.48 -7.47
CA GLN A 251 -18.70 -7.51 -8.50
C GLN A 251 -18.25 -6.62 -9.65
N ILE A 252 -18.25 -7.15 -10.86
CA ILE A 252 -18.00 -6.43 -12.11
C ILE A 252 -19.23 -6.61 -13.00
N GLY A 253 -20.13 -5.62 -13.03
CA GLY A 253 -21.45 -5.79 -13.64
C GLY A 253 -22.23 -6.91 -12.95
N ASP A 254 -22.58 -7.97 -13.69
CA ASP A 254 -23.29 -9.16 -13.16
C ASP A 254 -22.35 -10.31 -12.78
N GLU A 255 -21.05 -10.20 -13.05
CA GLU A 255 -20.06 -11.24 -12.74
C GLU A 255 -19.43 -11.01 -11.37
N SER A 256 -19.33 -12.08 -10.56
CA SER A 256 -18.63 -12.07 -9.27
C SER A 256 -17.26 -12.76 -9.41
N ILE A 257 -16.20 -12.07 -9.00
CA ILE A 257 -14.82 -12.52 -9.15
C ILE A 257 -14.15 -12.60 -7.79
N PHE A 258 -13.42 -13.69 -7.53
CA PHE A 258 -12.58 -13.79 -6.34
C PHE A 258 -11.41 -12.80 -6.42
N CYS A 259 -11.31 -11.92 -5.43
CA CYS A 259 -10.23 -10.97 -5.29
C CYS A 259 -10.00 -10.64 -3.82
N THR A 260 -8.76 -10.78 -3.33
CA THR A 260 -8.43 -10.46 -1.93
C THR A 260 -8.08 -8.98 -1.72
N GLY A 261 -7.99 -8.20 -2.80
CA GLY A 261 -7.69 -6.76 -2.79
C GLY A 261 -8.92 -5.91 -3.07
N ILE A 262 -10.09 -6.26 -2.52
CA ILE A 262 -11.43 -5.71 -2.88
C ILE A 262 -11.57 -4.17 -2.82
N ARG A 263 -10.63 -3.46 -2.17
CA ARG A 263 -10.62 -1.99 -2.06
C ARG A 263 -9.58 -1.32 -2.96
N THR A 264 -8.83 -2.11 -3.73
CA THR A 264 -7.74 -1.65 -4.59
C THR A 264 -8.20 -1.63 -6.05
N HIS A 265 -9.41 -1.12 -6.29
CA HIS A 265 -10.03 -1.05 -7.62
C HIS A 265 -10.43 0.37 -7.95
N VAL A 266 -10.50 0.66 -9.24
CA VAL A 266 -11.27 1.82 -9.70
C VAL A 266 -12.76 1.53 -9.48
N GLN A 267 -13.58 2.57 -9.33
CA GLN A 267 -15.01 2.41 -9.06
C GLN A 267 -15.77 1.95 -10.30
N ASN A 268 -15.29 2.29 -11.50
CA ASN A 268 -15.90 1.88 -12.76
C ASN A 268 -14.82 1.49 -13.78
N SER A 269 -15.11 0.50 -14.62
CA SER A 269 -14.16 -0.02 -15.61
C SER A 269 -13.64 1.06 -16.57
N GLY A 270 -14.44 2.08 -16.88
CA GLY A 270 -14.08 3.18 -17.78
C GLY A 270 -13.04 4.14 -17.23
N GLN A 271 -12.72 4.05 -15.92
CA GLN A 271 -11.60 4.79 -15.32
C GLN A 271 -10.24 4.15 -15.64
N ILE A 272 -10.21 2.97 -16.27
CA ILE A 272 -8.98 2.35 -16.76
C ILE A 272 -8.57 3.04 -18.06
N GLU A 273 -7.54 3.86 -17.97
CA GLU A 273 -7.01 4.60 -19.11
C GLU A 273 -5.91 3.81 -19.85
N ASN A 274 -5.81 4.02 -21.16
CA ASN A 274 -4.73 3.50 -22.01
C ASN A 274 -4.40 2.01 -21.78
N PHE A 275 -5.42 1.14 -21.70
CA PHE A 275 -5.20 -0.29 -21.56
C PHE A 275 -4.57 -0.91 -22.82
N ARG A 276 -3.49 -1.69 -22.64
CA ARG A 276 -2.86 -2.49 -23.70
C ARG A 276 -2.23 -3.77 -23.18
N LEU A 277 -2.29 -4.83 -23.98
CA LEU A 277 -1.56 -6.07 -23.78
C LEU A 277 -0.32 -6.12 -24.67
N VAL A 278 0.78 -6.63 -24.14
CA VAL A 278 1.96 -6.96 -24.95
C VAL A 278 1.58 -8.09 -25.90
N LYS A 279 1.74 -7.86 -27.22
CA LYS A 279 1.22 -8.74 -28.28
C LYS A 279 1.84 -10.13 -28.34
N GLN A 280 2.84 -10.40 -27.51
CA GLN A 280 3.53 -11.67 -27.41
C GLN A 280 3.73 -12.04 -25.95
N LEU A 281 3.47 -13.31 -25.63
CA LEU A 281 3.83 -13.88 -24.34
C LEU A 281 5.35 -13.82 -24.16
N ARG A 282 5.79 -13.49 -22.94
CA ARG A 282 7.21 -13.53 -22.57
C ARG A 282 7.49 -14.80 -21.78
N TYR A 283 8.52 -15.55 -22.16
CA TYR A 283 8.93 -16.73 -21.41
C TYR A 283 9.99 -16.34 -20.38
N HIS A 284 9.80 -16.73 -19.13
CA HIS A 284 10.77 -16.54 -18.05
C HIS A 284 11.60 -17.83 -17.89
N PRO A 285 12.90 -17.86 -18.23
CA PRO A 285 13.67 -19.11 -18.28
C PRO A 285 13.95 -19.72 -16.91
N ILE A 286 14.08 -18.91 -15.85
CA ILE A 286 14.37 -19.41 -14.49
C ILE A 286 13.11 -20.04 -13.86
N PHE A 287 11.99 -19.32 -13.87
CA PHE A 287 10.71 -19.82 -13.34
C PHE A 287 9.98 -20.77 -14.29
N GLN A 288 10.43 -20.86 -15.56
CA GLN A 288 9.84 -21.69 -16.60
C GLN A 288 8.36 -21.40 -16.89
N GLU A 289 7.98 -20.12 -16.86
CA GLU A 289 6.59 -19.68 -17.04
C GLU A 289 6.43 -18.77 -18.26
N TYR A 290 5.24 -18.80 -18.85
CA TYR A 290 4.81 -17.84 -19.88
C TYR A 290 4.04 -16.69 -19.23
N MET A 291 4.36 -15.46 -19.61
CA MET A 291 3.84 -14.25 -18.98
C MET A 291 3.01 -13.47 -20.00
N LEU A 292 1.74 -13.24 -19.68
CA LEU A 292 0.90 -12.23 -20.32
C LEU A 292 1.06 -10.91 -19.56
N ILE A 293 1.44 -9.85 -20.27
CA ILE A 293 1.72 -8.54 -19.66
C ILE A 293 0.65 -7.56 -20.11
N GLY A 294 -0.06 -6.98 -19.14
CA GLY A 294 -0.98 -5.87 -19.35
C GLY A 294 -0.39 -4.56 -18.84
N ARG A 295 -0.75 -3.46 -19.49
CA ARG A 295 -0.33 -2.10 -19.13
C ARG A 295 -1.54 -1.17 -19.10
N VAL A 296 -1.52 -0.22 -18.17
CA VAL A 296 -2.53 0.83 -17.99
C VAL A 296 -1.86 2.21 -17.90
N GLY A 297 -2.62 3.27 -18.13
CA GLY A 297 -2.14 4.65 -18.05
C GLY A 297 -1.02 5.01 -19.03
N TYR A 298 -0.59 6.27 -19.01
CA TYR A 298 0.52 6.76 -19.84
C TYR A 298 1.85 6.60 -19.10
N GLU A 299 2.97 6.56 -19.85
CA GLU A 299 4.29 6.62 -19.22
C GLU A 299 4.45 7.98 -18.55
N GLU A 300 4.52 7.96 -17.22
CA GLU A 300 4.96 9.11 -16.44
C GLU A 300 6.38 8.83 -15.92
N ASN A 301 7.24 9.86 -16.02
CA ASN A 301 8.43 9.93 -15.19
C ASN A 301 7.93 9.99 -13.75
N SER A 302 7.96 8.84 -13.06
CA SER A 302 7.57 8.72 -11.66
C SER A 302 8.66 9.29 -10.76
N GLY A 303 9.25 10.43 -11.16
CA GLY A 303 10.53 10.94 -10.72
C GLY A 303 10.65 10.87 -9.22
N TYR A 304 11.28 9.80 -8.73
CA TYR A 304 11.68 9.64 -7.35
C TYR A 304 12.75 10.68 -7.00
N ASP A 305 13.36 11.31 -8.02
CA ASP A 305 14.13 12.54 -7.91
C ASP A 305 13.36 13.66 -7.21
N GLN A 306 12.02 13.67 -7.23
CA GLN A 306 11.20 14.64 -6.49
C GLN A 306 11.23 14.42 -4.97
N ILE A 307 11.54 13.21 -4.49
CA ILE A 307 11.79 12.95 -3.06
C ILE A 307 12.98 13.80 -2.59
N LEU A 308 13.95 14.02 -3.48
CA LEU A 308 15.21 14.70 -3.20
C LEU A 308 15.25 16.15 -3.69
N SER A 309 14.34 16.56 -4.59
CA SER A 309 14.33 17.91 -5.15
C SER A 309 13.98 19.00 -4.13
N ASN A 310 13.43 18.62 -2.98
CA ASN A 310 13.16 19.54 -1.86
C ASN A 310 14.37 19.70 -0.91
N ILE A 311 15.52 19.09 -1.22
CA ILE A 311 16.76 19.19 -0.43
C ILE A 311 17.56 20.47 -0.78
N VAL A 312 17.09 21.31 -1.71
CA VAL A 312 17.90 22.42 -2.26
C VAL A 312 17.46 23.80 -1.73
N GLU A 313 18.39 24.39 -0.95
CA GLU A 313 18.69 25.80 -0.67
C GLU A 313 17.64 26.66 0.07
N GLU A 314 17.75 26.70 1.40
CA GLU A 314 17.81 28.00 2.14
C GLU A 314 19.27 28.49 2.20
#